data_AF-A0A5J5G0F1-F1
#
_entry.id   AF-A0A5J5G0F1-F1
#
_cell.length_a   1.000
_cell.length_b   1.000
_cell.length_c   1.000
_cell.angle_alpha   90.00
_cell.angle_beta   90.00
_cell.angle_gamma   90.00
#
_symmetry.space_group_name_H-M   'P 1'
#
loop_
_entity.id
_entity.type
_entity.pdbx_description
1 polymer ?
#
loop_
_entity_poly.entity_id
_entity_poly.type
_entity_poly.pdbx_seq_one_letter_code
_entity_poly.pdbx_strand_id
1 'polypeptide(L)'
;MLRISEVIELAMVTRKTVYNAINSGRLKYQLVDLDRRQVRMFREEDVFAAFPKASRHVTHEQEVKALREEVASLKFALAELKKAVEAMDPSVQVEMTRMKEKK
;
A
#
# COMPACT_ATOMS: atom_id res chain seq x y z
N MET A 1 9.78 13.51 -13.41
CA MET A 1 10.94 13.17 -14.26
C MET A 1 11.94 12.47 -13.36
N LEU A 2 12.32 11.24 -13.70
CA LEU A 2 13.11 10.34 -12.86
C LEU A 2 14.58 10.35 -13.29
N ARG A 3 15.52 10.28 -12.35
CA ARG A 3 16.94 10.00 -12.59
C ARG A 3 17.16 8.50 -12.71
N ILE A 4 18.31 8.10 -13.25
CA ILE A 4 18.64 6.67 -13.40
C ILE A 4 18.63 5.89 -12.08
N SER A 5 18.96 6.52 -10.94
CA SER A 5 18.86 5.90 -9.61
C SER A 5 17.41 5.60 -9.25
N GLU A 6 16.51 6.55 -9.48
CA GLU A 6 15.09 6.40 -9.21
C GLU A 6 14.45 5.39 -10.16
N VAL A 7 14.90 5.31 -11.42
CA VAL A 7 14.48 4.25 -12.35
C VAL A 7 14.89 2.87 -11.83
N ILE A 8 16.09 2.71 -11.28
CA ILE A 8 16.57 1.44 -10.74
C ILE A 8 15.70 0.99 -9.56
N GLU A 9 15.37 1.92 -8.67
CA GLU A 9 14.52 1.66 -7.50
C GLU A 9 13.08 1.36 -7.92
N LEU A 10 12.47 2.22 -8.73
CA LEU A 10 11.10 2.06 -9.22
C LEU A 10 10.94 0.76 -10.01
N ALA A 11 11.91 0.46 -10.88
CA ALA A 11 11.85 -0.71 -11.74
C ALA A 11 12.26 -2.01 -11.03
N MET A 12 12.89 -1.92 -9.86
CA MET A 12 13.51 -3.04 -9.13
C MET A 12 14.44 -3.88 -10.02
N VAL A 13 15.24 -3.21 -10.87
CA VAL A 13 16.17 -3.86 -11.81
C VAL A 13 17.58 -3.34 -11.66
N THR A 14 18.56 -4.12 -12.08
CA THR A 14 19.97 -3.68 -12.05
C THR A 14 20.23 -2.52 -13.02
N ARG A 15 21.24 -1.71 -12.69
CA ARG A 15 21.75 -0.64 -13.57
C ARG A 15 22.07 -1.13 -14.98
N LYS A 16 22.61 -2.36 -15.11
CA LYS A 16 22.90 -2.99 -16.42
C LYS A 16 21.63 -3.19 -17.23
N THR A 17 20.56 -3.67 -16.60
CA THR A 17 19.26 -3.86 -17.25
C THR A 17 18.68 -2.54 -17.76
N VAL A 18 18.82 -1.46 -16.99
CA VAL A 18 18.41 -0.11 -17.41
C VAL A 18 19.19 0.33 -18.64
N TYR A 19 20.52 0.25 -18.63
CA TYR A 19 21.33 0.62 -19.79
C TYR A 19 21.05 -0.24 -21.01
N ASN A 20 20.79 -1.54 -20.84
CA ASN A 20 20.39 -2.40 -21.94
C ASN A 20 19.06 -1.94 -22.57
N ALA A 21 18.09 -1.52 -21.75
CA ALA A 21 16.82 -0.99 -22.24
C ALA A 21 16.97 0.36 -22.95
N ILE A 22 17.92 1.19 -22.52
CA ILE A 22 18.27 2.44 -23.19
C ILE A 22 18.91 2.14 -24.56
N ASN A 23 19.91 1.25 -24.57
CA ASN A 23 20.66 0.90 -25.79
C ASN A 23 19.79 0.19 -26.82
N SER A 24 18.78 -0.58 -26.39
CA SER A 24 17.81 -1.20 -27.29
C SER A 24 16.70 -0.25 -27.75
N GLY A 25 16.71 1.01 -27.31
CA GLY A 25 15.68 2.02 -27.63
C GLY A 25 14.33 1.80 -26.92
N ARG A 26 14.24 0.80 -26.06
CA ARG A 26 13.00 0.44 -25.33
C ARG A 26 12.68 1.43 -24.21
N LEU A 27 13.69 2.07 -23.63
CA LEU A 27 13.54 3.12 -22.62
C LEU A 27 14.03 4.44 -23.20
N LYS A 28 13.09 5.37 -23.40
CA LYS A 28 13.39 6.74 -23.86
C LYS A 28 13.84 7.60 -22.69
N TYR A 29 14.70 8.57 -22.99
CA TYR A 29 15.18 9.55 -22.02
C TYR A 29 15.29 10.92 -22.66
N GLN A 30 15.31 11.94 -21.82
CA GLN A 30 15.52 13.33 -22.19
C GLN A 30 16.82 13.80 -21.54
N LEU A 31 17.63 14.54 -22.28
CA LEU A 31 18.81 15.20 -21.72
C LEU A 31 18.36 16.54 -21.15
N VAL A 32 18.55 16.71 -19.84
CA VAL A 32 18.24 17.95 -19.12
C VAL A 32 19.54 18.50 -18.56
N ASP A 33 19.78 19.80 -18.74
CA ASP A 33 20.92 20.46 -18.12
C ASP A 33 20.58 20.80 -16.67
N LEU A 34 21.37 20.27 -15.75
CA LEU A 34 21.29 20.50 -14.31
C LEU A 34 22.69 20.87 -13.83
N ASP A 35 22.84 22.08 -13.28
CA ASP A 35 24.09 22.56 -12.70
C ASP A 35 25.30 22.43 -13.66
N ARG A 36 25.10 22.80 -14.94
CA ARG A 36 26.11 22.72 -16.02
C ARG A 36 26.52 21.28 -16.36
N ARG A 37 25.66 20.30 -16.06
CA ARG A 37 25.83 18.89 -16.42
C ARG A 37 24.58 18.40 -17.11
N GLN A 38 24.76 17.74 -18.25
CA GLN A 38 23.66 17.04 -18.89
C GLN A 38 23.37 15.72 -18.17
N VAL A 39 22.15 15.60 -17.66
CA VAL A 39 21.66 14.41 -16.96
C VAL A 39 20.54 13.77 -17.77
N ARG A 40 20.56 12.44 -17.87
CA ARG A 40 19.46 11.68 -18.48
C ARG A 40 18.31 11.60 -17.49
N MET A 41 17.17 12.13 -17.90
CA MET A 41 15.91 12.11 -17.16
C MET A 41 14.89 11.25 -17.90
N PHE A 42 14.10 10.48 -17.15
CA PHE A 42 13.17 9.49 -17.67
C PHE A 42 11.74 9.87 -17.29
N ARG A 43 10.77 9.61 -18.16
CA ARG A 43 9.35 9.71 -17.79
C ARG A 43 8.92 8.41 -17.13
N GLU A 44 8.05 8.53 -16.15
CA GLU A 44 7.55 7.38 -15.40
C GLU A 44 6.76 6.42 -16.31
N GLU A 45 5.94 6.97 -17.22
CA GLU A 45 5.21 6.20 -18.24
C GLU A 45 6.14 5.35 -19.12
N ASP A 46 7.25 5.94 -19.60
CA ASP A 46 8.24 5.23 -20.41
C ASP A 46 8.96 4.14 -19.61
N VAL A 47 9.18 4.38 -18.31
CA VAL A 47 9.77 3.39 -17.39
C VAL A 47 8.81 2.22 -17.18
N PHE A 48 7.51 2.47 -16.96
CA PHE A 48 6.53 1.39 -16.83
C PHE A 48 6.31 0.62 -18.13
N ALA A 49 6.30 1.30 -19.28
CA ALA A 49 6.25 0.66 -20.59
C ALA A 49 7.49 -0.24 -20.84
N ALA A 50 8.68 0.25 -20.45
CA ALA A 50 9.91 -0.54 -20.54
C ALA A 50 9.98 -1.64 -19.46
N PHE A 51 9.37 -1.49 -18.29
CA PHE A 51 9.47 -2.46 -17.20
C PHE A 51 8.08 -2.81 -16.64
N PRO A 52 7.26 -3.58 -17.39
CA PRO A 52 5.89 -3.91 -16.97
C PRO A 52 5.83 -4.82 -15.73
N LYS A 53 6.95 -5.47 -15.36
CA LYS A 53 7.02 -6.22 -14.09
C LYS A 53 7.14 -5.30 -12.88
N ALA A 54 7.70 -4.11 -13.06
CA ALA A 54 7.88 -3.13 -12.00
C ALA A 54 6.56 -2.46 -11.60
N SER A 55 5.69 -2.17 -12.58
CA SER A 55 4.37 -1.61 -12.30
C SER A 55 3.57 -2.52 -11.37
N ARG A 56 3.70 -3.84 -11.54
CA ARG A 56 3.03 -4.83 -10.69
C ARG A 56 3.49 -4.79 -9.22
N HIS A 57 4.74 -4.44 -8.94
CA HIS A 57 5.23 -4.40 -7.56
C HIS A 57 4.71 -3.16 -6.83
N VAL A 58 4.73 -2.00 -7.50
CA VAL A 58 4.17 -0.76 -6.95
C VAL A 58 2.67 -0.91 -6.68
N THR A 59 1.92 -1.49 -7.63
CA THR A 59 0.48 -1.74 -7.42
C THR A 59 0.25 -2.78 -6.32
N HIS A 60 1.06 -3.83 -6.22
CA HIS A 60 0.87 -4.85 -5.19
C HIS A 60 1.13 -4.33 -3.77
N GLU A 61 2.16 -3.51 -3.56
CA GLU A 61 2.41 -2.91 -2.24
C GLU A 61 1.31 -1.93 -1.85
N GLN A 62 0.80 -1.15 -2.80
CA GLN A 62 -0.33 -0.25 -2.60
C GLN A 62 -1.62 -1.03 -2.30
N GLU A 63 -1.90 -2.11 -3.03
CA GLU A 63 -3.02 -3.01 -2.79
C GLU A 63 -2.94 -3.66 -1.39
N VAL A 64 -1.78 -4.17 -1.01
CA VAL A 64 -1.57 -4.78 0.31
C VAL A 64 -1.76 -3.76 1.42
N LYS A 65 -1.31 -2.51 1.22
CA LYS A 65 -1.53 -1.45 2.19
C LYS A 65 -3.02 -1.11 2.32
N ALA A 66 -3.74 -0.94 1.21
CA ALA A 66 -5.17 -0.68 1.20
C ALA A 66 -5.96 -1.81 1.88
N LEU A 67 -5.63 -3.07 1.59
CA LEU A 67 -6.24 -4.23 2.23
C LEU A 67 -6.00 -4.26 3.75
N ARG A 68 -4.81 -3.86 4.22
CA ARG A 68 -4.53 -3.78 5.67
C ARG A 68 -5.37 -2.72 6.36
N GLU A 69 -5.55 -1.56 5.72
CA GLU A 69 -6.39 -0.48 6.24
C GLU A 69 -7.86 -0.91 6.30
N GLU A 70 -8.35 -1.61 5.27
CA GLU A 70 -9.72 -2.14 5.23
C GLU A 70 -9.96 -3.20 6.31
N VAL A 71 -9.02 -4.15 6.49
CA VAL A 71 -9.10 -5.14 7.57
C VAL A 71 -9.09 -4.48 8.95
N ALA A 72 -8.31 -3.41 9.15
CA ALA A 72 -8.32 -2.68 10.41
C ALA A 72 -9.68 -2.01 10.68
N SER A 73 -10.28 -1.38 9.66
CA SER A 73 -11.61 -0.79 9.73
C SER A 73 -12.69 -1.82 10.06
N LEU A 74 -12.67 -2.98 9.39
CA LEU A 74 -13.60 -4.08 9.64
C LEU A 74 -13.47 -4.65 11.05
N LYS A 75 -12.25 -4.81 11.56
CA LYS A 75 -12.01 -5.25 12.94
C LYS A 75 -12.56 -4.25 13.96
N PHE A 76 -12.40 -2.96 13.69
CA PHE A 76 -12.96 -1.91 14.53
C PHE A 76 -14.49 -1.96 14.55
N ALA A 77 -15.14 -2.01 13.38
CA ALA A 77 -16.60 -2.11 13.28
C ALA A 77 -17.14 -3.37 13.98
N LEU A 78 -16.45 -4.51 13.84
CA LEU A 78 -16.83 -5.76 14.49
C LEU A 78 -16.72 -5.66 16.02
N ALA A 79 -15.71 -4.97 16.55
CA ALA A 79 -15.57 -4.75 17.98
C ALA A 79 -16.70 -3.87 18.54
N GLU A 80 -17.06 -2.81 17.82
CA GLU A 80 -18.18 -1.94 18.21
C GLU A 80 -19.53 -2.67 18.17
N LEU A 81 -19.77 -3.48 17.14
CA LEU A 81 -20.97 -4.32 17.07
C LEU A 81 -21.03 -5.34 18.21
N LYS A 82 -19.90 -5.96 18.58
CA LYS A 82 -19.83 -6.87 19.73
C LYS A 82 -20.19 -6.17 21.04
N LYS A 83 -19.63 -4.99 21.30
CA LYS A 83 -19.99 -4.18 22.47
C LYS A 83 -21.48 -3.85 22.50
N ALA A 84 -22.05 -3.48 21.35
CA ALA A 84 -23.47 -3.18 21.25
C ALA A 84 -24.34 -4.42 21.54
N VAL A 85 -23.94 -5.60 21.04
CA VAL A 85 -24.63 -6.87 21.32
C VAL A 85 -24.53 -7.24 22.80
N GLU A 86 -23.35 -7.15 23.41
CA GLU A 86 -23.14 -7.40 24.84
C GLU A 86 -23.95 -6.44 25.72
N ALA A 87 -24.13 -5.19 25.29
CA ALA A 87 -24.97 -4.21 25.98
C ALA A 87 -26.48 -4.50 25.83
N MET A 88 -26.90 -5.19 24.76
CA MET A 88 -28.29 -5.56 24.52
C MET A 88 -28.69 -6.90 25.17
N ASP A 89 -27.74 -7.80 25.45
CA ASP A 89 -27.97 -9.04 26.18
C ASP A 89 -26.96 -9.16 27.34
N PRO A 90 -27.16 -8.42 28.45
CA PRO A 90 -26.40 -8.69 29.65
C PRO A 90 -26.80 -10.09 30.06
N SER A 91 -25.88 -11.05 30.03
CA SER A 91 -26.10 -12.36 30.60
C SER A 91 -26.63 -12.18 32.03
N VAL A 92 -27.95 -12.33 32.18
CA VAL A 92 -28.71 -12.08 33.39
C VAL A 92 -28.33 -13.15 34.39
N GLN A 93 -27.34 -12.88 35.24
CA GLN A 93 -27.30 -13.41 36.59
C GLN A 93 -27.78 -12.31 37.54
N VAL A 94 -29.05 -11.96 37.44
CA VAL A 94 -29.71 -11.26 38.55
C VAL A 94 -29.96 -12.35 39.59
N GLU A 95 -29.07 -12.45 40.58
CA GLU A 95 -29.37 -13.19 41.80
C GLU A 95 -30.70 -12.65 42.34
N MET A 96 -31.76 -13.46 42.23
CA MET A 96 -33.01 -13.19 42.92
C MET A 96 -32.73 -13.23 44.41
N THR A 97 -32.43 -12.08 45.00
CA THR A 97 -32.50 -11.88 46.44
C THR A 97 -33.97 -12.02 46.82
N ARG A 98 -34.37 -13.27 47.13
CA ARG A 98 -35.65 -13.57 47.77
C ARG A 98 -35.74 -12.73 49.04
N MET A 99 -36.57 -11.69 48.99
CA MET A 99 -37.02 -10.98 50.18
C MET A 99 -37.68 -12.02 51.11
N LYS A 100 -37.13 -12.18 52.33
CA LYS A 100 -37.78 -12.95 53.38
C LYS A 100 -39.06 -12.21 53.77
N GLU A 101 -40.22 -12.78 53.46
CA GLU A 101 -41.48 -12.33 54.03
C GLU A 101 -41.45 -12.57 55.54
N LYS A 102 -41.65 -11.49 56.31
CA LYS A 102 -41.95 -11.53 57.73
C LYS A 102 -43.47 -11.56 57.88
N LYS A 103 -44.04 -12.71 58.24
CA LYS A 103 -44.87 -12.92 59.45
C LYS A 103 -45.53 -14.30 59.41
#